data_AF-A0A9P5M1G6-F1
#
_entry.id   AF-A0A9P5M1G6-F1
#
_cell.length_a   1.000
_cell.length_b   1.000
_cell.length_c   1.000
_cell.angle_alpha   90.00
_cell.angle_beta   90.00
_cell.angle_gamma   90.00
#
_symmetry.space_group_name_H-M   'P 1'
#
loop_
_entity.id
_entity.type
_entity.pdbx_description
1 polymer ?
#
loop_
_entity_poly.entity_id
_entity_poly.type
_entity_poly.pdbx_seq_one_letter_code
_entity_poly.pdbx_strand_id
1 'polypeptide(L)'
;MAKQDEESRESQDPLLSEEFAELKGDINTPRRAFTTTKCLLIFGIMTILLFASILSVFSYTRTPAEAIKNGCHFEPMLSSWVPEACYFNDEGDYDVFDDLPWYSDPFLREPLNTTEMINVRAGHYDHVYTTWAYHDEHCLYTWRKLAMAMEKRLPMVDTKTADEEHSQHCARVTRNYVREDGQEKIADLKTLGLKVTLTYFGCVNLF
;
A
#
# COMPACT_ATOMS: atom_id res chain seq x y z
N MET A 1 -28.86 75.91 5.56
CA MET A 1 -27.75 76.88 5.69
C MET A 1 -26.77 76.31 6.71
N ALA A 2 -25.45 76.23 6.57
CA ALA A 2 -24.44 76.37 5.50
C ALA A 2 -23.11 75.82 6.12
N LYS A 3 -22.29 75.01 5.39
CA LYS A 3 -20.84 75.17 5.02
C LYS A 3 -19.84 75.59 6.13
N GLN A 4 -18.55 75.26 6.22
CA GLN A 4 -17.47 74.50 5.51
C GLN A 4 -16.22 74.60 6.44
N ASP A 5 -15.40 73.54 6.67
CA ASP A 5 -14.05 73.24 6.10
C ASP A 5 -12.85 73.76 6.95
N GLU A 6 -11.68 73.18 6.66
CA GLU A 6 -10.28 73.58 6.96
C GLU A 6 -9.58 72.76 8.07
N GLU A 7 -8.88 71.65 7.76
CA GLU A 7 -7.68 71.43 6.92
C GLU A 7 -6.39 71.37 7.75
N SER A 8 -5.57 70.41 7.36
CA SER A 8 -4.47 69.77 8.05
C SER A 8 -3.27 70.67 8.32
N ARG A 9 -2.73 70.57 9.54
CA ARG A 9 -1.40 71.08 9.89
C ARG A 9 -0.32 70.12 9.36
N GLU A 10 0.12 70.36 8.14
CA GLU A 10 1.26 69.69 7.52
C GLU A 10 2.57 70.12 8.20
N SER A 11 3.26 69.17 8.83
CA SER A 11 4.60 69.38 9.37
C SER A 11 5.61 69.42 8.22
N GLN A 12 6.19 70.60 8.00
CA GLN A 12 7.29 70.83 7.08
C GLN A 12 8.58 70.24 7.67
N ASP A 13 8.80 68.93 7.47
CA ASP A 13 10.12 68.31 7.66
C ASP A 13 10.64 67.85 6.28
N PRO A 14 11.61 68.57 5.68
CA PRO A 14 12.15 68.25 4.37
C PRO A 14 12.84 66.88 4.31
N LEU A 15 13.43 66.39 5.42
CA LEU A 15 14.14 65.12 5.43
C LEU A 15 13.19 63.92 5.34
N LEU A 16 12.04 64.00 6.01
CA LEU A 16 10.99 62.98 5.90
C LEU A 16 10.41 62.93 4.48
N SER A 17 10.33 64.06 3.79
CA SER A 17 9.77 64.10 2.43
C SER A 17 10.62 63.35 1.39
N GLU A 18 11.95 63.37 1.55
CA GLU A 18 12.88 62.65 0.68
C GLU A 18 12.88 61.14 0.99
N GLU A 19 12.83 60.75 2.27
CA GLU A 19 12.75 59.34 2.68
C GLU A 19 11.40 58.71 2.26
N PHE A 20 10.30 59.45 2.35
CA PHE A 20 9.00 59.02 1.81
C PHE A 20 8.96 58.99 0.28
N ALA A 21 9.78 59.78 -0.41
CA ALA A 21 9.88 59.76 -1.86
C ALA A 21 10.68 58.54 -2.36
N GLU A 22 11.74 58.14 -1.64
CA GLU A 22 12.45 56.88 -1.89
C GLU A 22 11.57 55.66 -1.60
N LEU A 23 10.84 55.64 -0.48
CA LEU A 23 9.88 54.57 -0.17
C LEU A 23 8.72 54.47 -1.16
N LYS A 24 8.31 55.57 -1.79
CA LYS A 24 7.32 55.58 -2.88
C LYS A 24 7.92 55.15 -4.23
N GLY A 25 9.22 55.35 -4.43
CA GLY A 25 9.96 54.92 -5.61
C GLY A 25 10.02 53.39 -5.77
N ASP A 26 10.09 52.66 -4.65
CA ASP A 26 10.17 51.19 -4.63
C ASP A 26 8.82 50.47 -4.81
N ILE A 27 7.69 51.19 -4.78
CA ILE A 27 6.35 50.60 -4.98
C ILE A 27 6.06 50.36 -6.48
N ASN A 28 6.90 50.85 -7.38
CA ASN A 28 6.82 50.57 -8.82
C ASN A 28 7.69 49.39 -9.25
N THR A 29 7.78 48.33 -8.44
CA THR A 29 8.08 47.01 -9.00
C THR A 29 6.88 46.61 -9.86
N PRO A 30 7.04 46.27 -11.16
CA PRO A 30 5.93 45.82 -11.97
C PRO A 30 5.35 44.58 -11.30
N ARG A 31 4.15 44.71 -10.73
CA ARG A 31 3.38 43.60 -10.16
C ARG A 31 3.28 42.59 -11.29
N ARG A 32 4.07 41.51 -11.20
CA ARG A 32 4.18 40.50 -12.24
C ARG A 32 2.77 39.96 -12.43
N ALA A 33 2.05 40.48 -13.42
CA ALA A 33 0.64 40.19 -13.60
C ALA A 33 0.55 38.69 -13.85
N PHE A 34 0.06 37.96 -12.85
CA PHE A 34 -0.26 36.57 -13.00
C PHE A 34 -1.49 36.55 -13.90
N THR A 35 -1.23 36.50 -15.21
CA THR A 35 -2.29 36.51 -16.22
C THR A 35 -3.21 35.33 -15.95
N THR A 36 -4.51 35.49 -16.15
CA THR A 36 -5.52 34.42 -15.94
C THR A 36 -5.10 33.12 -16.63
N THR A 37 -4.44 33.22 -17.77
CA THR A 37 -3.79 32.10 -18.50
C THR A 37 -2.78 31.33 -17.65
N LYS A 38 -1.90 32.00 -16.89
CA LYS A 38 -0.94 31.35 -15.99
C LYS A 38 -1.62 30.66 -14.81
N CYS A 39 -2.67 31.24 -14.23
CA CYS A 39 -3.44 30.58 -13.17
C CYS A 39 -4.16 29.33 -13.69
N LEU A 40 -4.79 29.41 -14.87
CA LEU A 40 -5.46 28.27 -15.50
C LEU A 40 -4.48 27.15 -15.87
N LEU A 41 -3.28 27.50 -16.33
CA LEU A 41 -2.22 26.51 -16.60
C LEU A 41 -1.74 25.84 -15.32
N ILE A 42 -1.49 26.59 -14.23
CA ILE A 42 -1.06 26.00 -12.95
C ILE A 42 -2.17 25.13 -12.37
N PHE A 43 -3.42 25.58 -12.38
CA PHE A 43 -4.54 24.79 -11.89
C PHE A 43 -4.73 23.52 -12.73
N GLY A 44 -4.61 23.62 -14.06
CA GLY A 44 -4.62 22.47 -14.96
C GLY A 44 -3.48 21.48 -14.71
N ILE A 45 -2.26 21.96 -14.46
CA ILE A 45 -1.12 21.10 -14.11
C ILE A 45 -1.36 20.43 -12.75
N MET A 46 -1.85 21.15 -11.75
CA MET A 46 -2.16 20.60 -10.43
C MET A 46 -3.27 19.56 -10.48
N THR A 47 -4.33 19.79 -11.27
CA THR A 47 -5.39 18.79 -11.45
C THR A 47 -4.89 17.58 -12.22
N ILE A 48 -4.06 17.75 -13.25
CA ILE A 48 -3.43 16.62 -13.98
C ILE A 48 -2.53 15.81 -13.04
N LEU A 49 -1.73 16.48 -12.20
CA LEU A 49 -0.87 15.80 -11.23
C LEU A 49 -1.70 15.08 -10.16
N LEU A 50 -2.77 15.69 -9.65
CA LEU A 50 -3.69 15.03 -8.73
C LEU A 50 -4.35 13.81 -9.38
N PHE A 51 -4.84 13.94 -10.62
CA PHE A 51 -5.45 12.84 -11.35
C PHE A 51 -4.44 11.73 -11.65
N ALA A 52 -3.20 12.07 -12.02
CA ALA A 52 -2.15 11.08 -12.25
C ALA A 52 -1.77 10.35 -10.95
N SER A 53 -1.68 11.07 -9.82
CA SER A 53 -1.47 10.46 -8.50
C SER A 53 -2.63 9.54 -8.12
N ILE A 54 -3.89 9.97 -8.32
CA ILE A 54 -5.05 9.13 -8.08
C ILE A 54 -5.03 7.89 -9.00
N LEU A 55 -4.68 8.05 -10.28
CA LEU A 55 -4.60 6.92 -11.21
C LEU A 55 -3.53 5.91 -10.80
N SER A 56 -2.38 6.36 -10.27
CA SER A 56 -1.34 5.47 -9.76
C SER A 56 -1.78 4.66 -8.53
N VAL A 57 -2.71 5.18 -7.73
CA VAL A 57 -3.33 4.43 -6.62
C VAL A 57 -4.26 3.33 -7.13
N PHE A 58 -4.81 3.47 -8.34
CA PHE A 58 -5.75 2.51 -8.94
C PHE A 58 -5.15 1.61 -10.03
N SER A 59 -3.82 1.61 -10.22
CA SER A 59 -3.18 0.68 -11.14
C SER A 59 -3.36 -0.76 -10.67
N TYR A 60 -4.12 -1.56 -11.43
CA TYR A 60 -4.33 -2.97 -11.12
C TYR A 60 -3.08 -3.77 -11.52
N THR A 61 -2.30 -4.22 -10.55
CA THR A 61 -1.16 -5.12 -10.73
C THR A 61 -1.64 -6.55 -11.02
N ARG A 62 -1.19 -7.19 -12.13
CA ARG A 62 -1.57 -8.58 -12.50
C ARG A 62 -0.41 -9.52 -12.74
N THR A 63 0.81 -9.01 -12.86
CA THR A 63 1.99 -9.79 -13.18
C THR A 63 3.14 -9.45 -12.23
N PRO A 64 4.12 -10.36 -12.04
CA PRO A 64 5.28 -10.05 -11.18
C PRO A 64 6.06 -8.84 -11.72
N ALA A 65 6.16 -8.70 -13.04
CA ALA A 65 6.83 -7.57 -13.67
C ALA A 65 6.13 -6.22 -13.39
N GLU A 66 4.80 -6.18 -13.44
CA GLU A 66 4.04 -4.99 -13.04
C GLU A 66 4.16 -4.72 -11.55
N ALA A 67 4.17 -5.76 -10.72
CA ALA A 67 4.30 -5.64 -9.27
C ALA A 67 5.64 -4.99 -8.88
N ILE A 68 6.73 -5.50 -9.46
CA ILE A 68 8.07 -4.94 -9.27
C ILE A 68 8.11 -3.48 -9.74
N LYS A 69 7.54 -3.18 -10.92
CA LYS A 69 7.49 -1.82 -11.45
C LYS A 69 6.70 -0.86 -10.55
N ASN A 70 5.66 -1.36 -9.87
CA ASN A 70 4.81 -0.59 -8.97
C ASN A 70 5.36 -0.52 -7.53
N GLY A 71 6.54 -1.09 -7.26
CA GLY A 71 7.14 -1.10 -5.92
C GLY A 71 6.42 -2.03 -4.95
N CYS A 72 5.83 -3.13 -5.44
CA CYS A 72 5.32 -4.18 -4.59
C CYS A 72 6.44 -5.11 -4.11
N HIS A 73 6.22 -5.71 -2.95
CA HIS A 73 7.08 -6.69 -2.31
C HIS A 73 6.39 -8.05 -2.34
N PHE A 74 7.14 -9.10 -2.68
CA PHE A 74 6.62 -10.46 -2.60
C PHE A 74 6.60 -10.92 -1.15
N GLU A 75 5.43 -11.32 -0.66
CA GLU A 75 5.21 -11.83 0.68
C GLU A 75 4.97 -13.36 0.61
N PRO A 76 5.95 -14.19 1.02
CA PRO A 76 5.89 -15.64 0.89
C PRO A 76 4.68 -16.27 1.55
N MET A 77 4.37 -15.87 2.79
CA MET A 77 3.25 -16.45 3.55
C MET A 77 1.88 -16.09 2.99
N LEU A 78 1.80 -15.03 2.19
CA LEU A 78 0.58 -14.65 1.50
C LEU A 78 0.52 -15.20 0.08
N SER A 79 1.63 -15.72 -0.46
CA SER A 79 1.79 -16.03 -1.89
C SER A 79 1.26 -14.88 -2.74
N SER A 80 1.70 -13.66 -2.43
CA SER A 80 1.15 -12.45 -3.01
C SER A 80 2.17 -11.33 -3.13
N TRP A 81 2.01 -10.51 -4.16
CA TRP A 81 2.68 -9.22 -4.24
C TRP A 81 1.86 -8.16 -3.49
N VAL A 82 2.48 -7.50 -2.53
CA VAL A 82 1.86 -6.51 -1.62
C VAL A 82 2.51 -5.14 -1.86
N PRO A 83 1.73 -4.05 -2.05
CA PRO A 83 2.30 -2.72 -2.22
C PRO A 83 3.10 -2.27 -1.00
N GLU A 84 4.19 -1.52 -1.23
CA GLU A 84 5.07 -1.01 -0.17
C GLU A 84 4.32 -0.32 0.98
N ALA A 85 3.22 0.37 0.66
CA ALA A 85 2.45 1.13 1.65
C ALA A 85 1.81 0.27 2.76
N CYS A 86 1.60 -1.03 2.51
CA CYS A 86 1.07 -1.98 3.49
C CYS A 86 1.98 -3.22 3.67
N TYR A 87 3.19 -3.19 3.12
CA TYR A 87 4.17 -4.24 3.33
C TYR A 87 4.98 -3.95 4.60
N PHE A 88 5.22 -4.99 5.39
CA PHE A 88 6.12 -4.96 6.53
C PHE A 88 6.58 -6.38 6.86
N ASN A 89 7.86 -6.50 7.20
CA ASN A 89 8.47 -7.78 7.51
C ASN A 89 7.95 -8.33 8.84
N ASP A 90 7.77 -9.65 8.86
CA ASP A 90 7.73 -10.42 10.10
C ASP A 90 9.18 -10.67 10.57
N GLU A 91 9.46 -10.41 11.85
CA GLU A 91 10.78 -10.65 12.45
C GLU A 91 10.93 -12.08 12.97
N GLY A 92 9.94 -12.95 12.73
CA GLY A 92 9.98 -14.36 13.06
C GLY A 92 11.06 -15.14 12.29
N ASP A 93 11.31 -16.35 12.77
CA ASP A 93 12.34 -17.29 12.31
C ASP A 93 11.83 -18.31 11.27
N TYR A 94 10.62 -18.14 10.76
CA TYR A 94 9.96 -19.09 9.87
C TYR A 94 10.19 -18.73 8.39
N ASP A 95 10.69 -19.67 7.60
CA ASP A 95 10.82 -19.56 6.14
C ASP A 95 9.99 -20.67 5.47
N VAL A 96 8.84 -20.28 4.92
CA VAL A 96 7.89 -21.18 4.25
C VAL A 96 8.50 -22.04 3.13
N PHE A 97 9.58 -21.59 2.52
CA PHE A 97 10.25 -22.29 1.43
C PHE A 97 11.34 -23.26 1.90
N ASP A 98 11.83 -23.11 3.13
CA ASP A 98 12.74 -24.07 3.78
C ASP A 98 11.96 -25.08 4.65
N ASP A 99 10.87 -24.65 5.27
CA ASP A 99 10.12 -25.43 6.25
C ASP A 99 9.08 -26.38 5.60
N LEU A 100 8.70 -26.16 4.33
CA LEU A 100 7.73 -26.98 3.61
C LEU A 100 8.27 -27.50 2.26
N PRO A 101 7.87 -28.72 1.83
CA PRO A 101 8.22 -29.23 0.51
C PRO A 101 7.30 -28.64 -0.57
N TRP A 102 7.86 -28.37 -1.75
CA TRP A 102 7.15 -27.77 -2.88
C TRP A 102 7.27 -28.63 -4.14
N TYR A 103 6.18 -28.69 -4.91
CA TYR A 103 5.98 -29.63 -6.01
C TYR A 103 5.39 -28.95 -7.23
N SER A 104 5.68 -29.52 -8.40
CA SER A 104 5.10 -29.10 -9.68
C SER A 104 3.74 -29.76 -9.96
N ASP A 105 3.39 -30.82 -9.23
CA ASP A 105 2.21 -31.64 -9.47
C ASP A 105 1.26 -31.74 -8.25
N PRO A 106 -0.05 -31.91 -8.48
CA PRO A 106 -1.04 -31.97 -7.40
C PRO A 106 -0.98 -33.27 -6.58
N PHE A 107 -0.23 -34.29 -7.00
CA PHE A 107 -0.07 -35.54 -6.26
C PHE A 107 1.17 -35.55 -5.36
N LEU A 108 1.91 -34.45 -5.29
CA LEU A 108 3.11 -34.28 -4.45
C LEU A 108 4.21 -35.33 -4.76
N ARG A 109 4.43 -35.62 -6.05
CA ARG A 109 5.38 -36.64 -6.51
C ARG A 109 6.63 -36.07 -7.17
N GLU A 110 6.53 -34.87 -7.73
CA GLU A 110 7.57 -34.21 -8.52
C GLU A 110 8.02 -32.94 -7.77
N PRO A 111 9.01 -33.03 -6.87
CA PRO A 111 9.56 -31.88 -6.17
C PRO A 111 10.10 -30.85 -7.15
N LEU A 112 9.96 -29.57 -6.81
CA LEU A 112 10.56 -28.50 -7.60
C LEU A 112 12.08 -28.63 -7.61
N ASN A 113 12.67 -28.47 -8.79
CA ASN A 113 14.11 -28.41 -8.92
C ASN A 113 14.67 -27.05 -8.43
N THR A 114 15.99 -26.92 -8.36
CA THR A 114 16.67 -25.72 -7.86
C THR A 114 16.26 -24.45 -8.60
N THR A 115 16.16 -24.49 -9.94
CA THR A 115 15.78 -23.33 -10.75
C THR A 115 14.32 -22.93 -10.50
N GLU A 116 13.43 -23.91 -10.37
CA GLU A 116 12.02 -23.66 -10.04
C GLU A 116 11.87 -23.07 -8.64
N MET A 117 12.60 -23.60 -7.65
CA MET A 117 12.59 -23.04 -6.29
C MET A 117 13.11 -21.60 -6.24
N ILE A 118 14.13 -21.26 -7.03
CA ILE A 118 14.62 -19.87 -7.15
C ILE A 118 13.50 -18.96 -7.67
N ASN A 119 12.76 -19.39 -8.69
CA ASN A 119 11.65 -18.61 -9.25
C ASN A 119 10.50 -18.47 -8.24
N VAL A 120 10.18 -19.52 -7.50
CA VAL A 120 9.13 -19.50 -6.47
C VAL A 120 9.47 -18.54 -5.34
N ARG A 121 10.70 -18.59 -4.83
CA ARG A 121 11.20 -17.66 -3.80
C ARG A 121 11.20 -16.21 -4.27
N ALA A 122 11.40 -15.98 -5.56
CA ALA A 122 11.35 -14.65 -6.17
C ALA A 122 9.93 -14.18 -6.52
N GLY A 123 8.87 -14.96 -6.25
CA GLY A 123 7.51 -14.60 -6.64
C GLY A 123 7.26 -14.65 -8.15
N HIS A 124 8.03 -15.46 -8.88
CA HIS A 124 7.99 -15.62 -10.35
C HIS A 124 7.37 -16.97 -10.76
N TYR A 125 6.10 -17.19 -10.39
CA TYR A 125 5.35 -18.41 -10.72
C TYR A 125 3.86 -18.11 -10.85
N ASP A 126 3.12 -18.94 -11.58
CA ASP A 126 1.66 -18.84 -11.62
C ASP A 126 1.03 -19.60 -10.46
N HIS A 127 1.46 -20.85 -10.26
CA HIS A 127 1.05 -21.70 -9.16
C HIS A 127 2.07 -22.81 -8.90
N VAL A 128 2.05 -23.35 -7.69
CA VAL A 128 2.82 -24.49 -7.22
C VAL A 128 1.97 -25.32 -6.27
N TYR A 129 2.44 -26.52 -5.92
CA TYR A 129 1.75 -27.39 -4.97
C TYR A 129 2.60 -27.61 -3.72
N THR A 130 1.97 -27.70 -2.56
CA THR A 130 2.61 -28.05 -1.29
C THR A 130 1.63 -28.82 -0.40
N THR A 131 2.04 -29.15 0.82
CA THR A 131 1.16 -29.80 1.78
C THR A 131 0.12 -28.83 2.32
N TRP A 132 -0.95 -29.36 2.92
CA TRP A 132 -1.96 -28.54 3.57
C TRP A 132 -1.46 -27.79 4.81
N ALA A 133 -0.26 -28.10 5.32
CA ALA A 133 0.36 -27.32 6.41
C ALA A 133 0.51 -25.85 6.03
N TYR A 134 0.83 -25.53 4.77
CA TYR A 134 0.86 -24.15 4.27
C TYR A 134 -0.46 -23.41 4.50
N HIS A 135 -1.61 -24.06 4.26
CA HIS A 135 -2.93 -23.44 4.44
C HIS A 135 -3.17 -23.09 5.91
N ASP A 136 -2.81 -24.00 6.80
CA ASP A 136 -2.99 -23.85 8.24
C ASP A 136 -2.07 -22.74 8.80
N GLU A 137 -0.80 -22.76 8.38
CA GLU A 137 0.20 -21.76 8.76
C GLU A 137 -0.11 -20.37 8.18
N HIS A 138 -0.58 -20.28 6.93
CA HIS A 138 -1.10 -19.05 6.32
C HIS A 138 -2.22 -18.43 7.15
N CYS A 139 -3.16 -19.25 7.62
CA CYS A 139 -4.27 -18.79 8.44
C CYS A 139 -3.80 -18.20 9.77
N LEU A 140 -2.88 -18.87 10.47
CA LEU A 140 -2.31 -18.34 11.71
C LEU A 140 -1.45 -17.09 11.47
N TYR A 141 -0.69 -17.08 10.38
CA TYR A 141 0.14 -15.96 9.98
C TYR A 141 -0.68 -14.70 9.72
N THR A 142 -1.81 -14.78 9.00
CA THR A 142 -2.64 -13.59 8.71
C THR A 142 -3.19 -12.95 9.99
N TRP A 143 -3.61 -13.73 10.99
CA TRP A 143 -3.97 -13.17 12.29
C TRP A 143 -2.79 -12.56 13.04
N ARG A 144 -1.62 -13.22 13.03
CA ARG A 144 -0.40 -12.65 13.61
C ARG A 144 -0.03 -11.33 12.93
N LYS A 145 -0.08 -11.28 11.60
CA LYS A 145 0.20 -10.09 10.78
C LYS A 145 -0.74 -8.93 11.14
N LEU A 146 -2.04 -9.21 11.30
CA LEU A 146 -3.00 -8.20 11.76
C LEU A 146 -2.66 -7.69 13.18
N ALA A 147 -2.38 -8.60 14.12
CA ALA A 147 -1.99 -8.21 15.49
C ALA A 147 -0.71 -7.36 15.51
N MET A 148 0.30 -7.71 14.70
CA MET A 148 1.52 -6.93 14.54
C MET A 148 1.24 -5.53 13.97
N ALA A 149 0.37 -5.42 12.96
CA ALA A 149 0.00 -4.13 12.38
C ALA A 149 -0.70 -3.23 13.41
N MET A 150 -1.59 -3.80 14.23
CA MET A 150 -2.27 -3.08 15.31
C MET A 150 -1.28 -2.59 16.38
N GLU A 151 -0.38 -3.46 16.85
CA GLU A 151 0.62 -3.12 17.87
C GLU A 151 1.56 -2.00 17.39
N LYS A 152 2.06 -2.14 16.15
CA LYS A 152 2.94 -1.13 15.52
C LYS A 152 2.18 0.13 15.07
N ARG A 153 0.84 0.18 15.23
CA ARG A 153 -0.04 1.25 14.77
C ARG A 153 0.19 1.61 13.30
N LEU A 154 0.36 0.58 12.46
CA LEU A 154 0.53 0.78 11.03
C LEU A 154 -0.76 1.35 10.44
N PRO A 155 -0.67 2.32 9.52
CA PRO A 155 -1.86 2.93 8.93
C PRO A 155 -2.57 1.99 7.97
N MET A 156 -1.85 1.04 7.35
CA MET A 156 -2.40 0.16 6.34
C MET A 156 -1.95 -1.29 6.52
N VAL A 157 -2.77 -2.20 6.02
CA VAL A 157 -2.47 -3.64 5.92
C VAL A 157 -2.99 -4.17 4.58
N ASP A 158 -2.51 -5.33 4.14
CA ASP A 158 -2.97 -5.93 2.90
C ASP A 158 -4.44 -6.36 2.97
N THR A 159 -5.10 -6.39 1.81
CA THR A 159 -6.53 -6.72 1.70
C THR A 159 -6.89 -8.10 2.23
N LYS A 160 -5.97 -9.08 2.21
CA LYS A 160 -6.26 -10.46 2.63
C LYS A 160 -6.21 -10.61 4.14
N THR A 161 -5.29 -9.92 4.78
CA THR A 161 -5.14 -9.85 6.24
C THR A 161 -6.29 -9.08 6.89
N ALA A 162 -6.78 -8.01 6.25
CA ALA A 162 -7.92 -7.24 6.76
C ALA A 162 -9.29 -7.85 6.46
N ASP A 163 -9.36 -8.88 5.61
CA ASP A 163 -10.63 -9.46 5.18
C ASP A 163 -11.28 -10.26 6.32
N GLU A 164 -12.45 -9.80 6.77
CA GLU A 164 -13.18 -10.42 7.87
C GLU A 164 -13.67 -11.82 7.49
N GLU A 165 -14.19 -12.01 6.27
CA GLU A 165 -14.69 -13.30 5.81
C GLU A 165 -13.57 -14.35 5.80
N HIS A 166 -12.38 -13.97 5.33
CA HIS A 166 -11.19 -14.78 5.37
C HIS A 166 -10.74 -15.09 6.80
N SER A 167 -10.76 -14.10 7.68
CA SER A 167 -10.46 -14.29 9.12
C SER A 167 -11.42 -15.29 9.76
N GLN A 168 -12.72 -15.20 9.46
CA GLN A 168 -13.72 -16.14 9.95
C GLN A 168 -13.54 -17.55 9.35
N HIS A 169 -13.13 -17.65 8.08
CA HIS A 169 -12.77 -18.93 7.46
C HIS A 169 -11.63 -19.60 8.20
N CYS A 170 -10.54 -18.87 8.44
CA CYS A 170 -9.40 -19.38 9.20
C CYS A 170 -9.79 -19.80 10.63
N ALA A 171 -10.72 -19.08 11.28
CA ALA A 171 -11.26 -19.43 12.60
C ALA A 171 -11.98 -20.77 12.57
N ARG A 172 -12.84 -20.98 11.57
CA ARG A 172 -13.59 -22.23 11.41
C ARG A 172 -12.67 -23.41 11.11
N VAL A 173 -11.68 -23.21 10.23
CA VAL A 173 -10.72 -24.26 9.86
C VAL A 173 -9.87 -24.66 11.07
N THR A 174 -9.27 -23.68 11.77
CA THR A 174 -8.47 -23.92 12.98
C THR A 174 -9.27 -24.67 14.04
N ARG A 175 -10.52 -24.25 14.27
CA ARG A 175 -11.42 -24.95 15.20
C ARG A 175 -11.64 -26.42 14.82
N ASN A 176 -11.76 -26.73 13.53
CA ASN A 176 -11.99 -28.10 13.08
C ASN A 176 -10.76 -29.01 13.28
N TYR A 177 -9.54 -28.46 13.33
CA TYR A 177 -8.35 -29.25 13.69
C TYR A 177 -8.28 -29.60 15.18
N VAL A 178 -8.75 -28.69 16.04
CA VAL A 178 -8.69 -28.87 17.51
C VAL A 178 -9.78 -29.83 18.01
N ARG A 179 -10.84 -30.04 17.23
CA ARG A 179 -11.92 -30.98 17.59
C ARG A 179 -11.71 -32.34 16.93
N GLU A 180 -11.84 -33.41 17.70
CA GLU A 180 -11.73 -34.79 17.22
C GLU A 180 -12.70 -35.10 16.06
N ASP A 181 -13.95 -34.60 16.14
CA ASP A 181 -14.98 -34.76 15.11
C ASP A 181 -14.73 -33.97 13.82
N GLY A 182 -13.80 -33.01 13.84
CA GLY A 182 -13.39 -32.22 12.69
C GLY A 182 -12.22 -32.82 11.93
N GLN A 183 -11.36 -33.60 12.58
CA GLN A 183 -10.17 -34.20 11.97
C GLN A 183 -10.52 -35.25 10.92
N GLU A 184 -11.52 -36.10 11.17
CA GLU A 184 -11.98 -37.12 10.20
C GLU A 184 -12.48 -36.47 8.89
N LYS A 185 -13.25 -35.39 8.98
CA LYS A 185 -13.78 -34.67 7.80
C LYS A 185 -12.70 -33.98 6.97
N ILE A 186 -11.59 -33.60 7.59
CA ILE A 186 -10.46 -32.96 6.91
C ILE A 186 -9.66 -34.01 6.13
N ALA A 187 -9.51 -35.23 6.66
CA ALA A 187 -8.78 -36.31 5.98
C ALA A 187 -9.39 -36.68 4.62
N ASP A 188 -10.73 -36.71 4.53
CA ASP A 188 -11.46 -37.05 3.30
C ASP A 188 -11.28 -36.00 2.18
N LEU A 189 -10.96 -34.75 2.53
CA LEU A 189 -10.79 -33.64 1.58
C LEU A 189 -9.35 -33.50 1.06
N LYS A 190 -8.37 -34.13 1.73
CA LYS A 190 -6.92 -33.96 1.45
C LYS A 190 -6.34 -35.08 0.59
N THR A 191 -7.01 -35.44 -0.50
CA THR A 191 -6.51 -36.46 -1.45
C THR A 191 -5.48 -35.92 -2.44
N LEU A 192 -5.38 -34.59 -2.56
CA LEU A 192 -4.40 -33.87 -3.39
C LEU A 192 -3.63 -32.84 -2.55
N GLY A 193 -2.45 -32.51 -3.04
CA GLY A 193 -1.67 -31.37 -2.60
C GLY A 193 -2.42 -30.05 -2.71
N LEU A 194 -2.12 -29.12 -1.82
CA LEU A 194 -2.67 -27.78 -1.83
C LEU A 194 -2.07 -27.01 -3.01
N LYS A 195 -2.93 -26.50 -3.89
CA LYS A 195 -2.52 -25.56 -4.94
C LYS A 195 -2.35 -24.17 -4.34
N VAL A 196 -1.13 -23.65 -4.36
CA VAL A 196 -0.77 -22.28 -4.00
C VAL A 196 -0.64 -21.47 -5.28
N THR A 197 -1.48 -20.46 -5.45
CA THR A 197 -1.50 -19.61 -6.65
C THR A 197 -0.95 -18.23 -6.29
N LEU A 198 -0.12 -17.67 -7.15
CA LEU A 198 0.39 -16.31 -6.95
C LEU A 198 -0.76 -15.31 -7.08
N THR A 199 -0.85 -14.40 -6.12
CA THR A 199 -1.89 -13.37 -6.05
C THR A 199 -1.29 -11.96 -5.99
N TYR A 200 -2.16 -10.95 -5.99
CA TYR A 200 -1.80 -9.55 -5.92
C TYR A 200 -2.81 -8.87 -5.00
N PHE A 201 -2.34 -8.30 -3.89
CA PHE A 201 -3.21 -7.66 -2.91
C PHE A 201 -3.11 -6.14 -2.96
N GLY A 202 -4.19 -5.49 -2.51
CA GLY A 202 -4.19 -4.05 -2.30
C GLY A 202 -3.87 -3.72 -0.84
N CYS A 203 -3.89 -2.43 -0.53
CA CYS A 203 -3.83 -1.94 0.84
C CYS A 203 -5.19 -1.43 1.30
N VAL A 204 -5.49 -1.62 2.57
CA VAL A 204 -6.64 -1.01 3.24
C VAL A 204 -6.18 -0.27 4.48
N ASN A 205 -6.89 0.80 4.83
CA ASN A 205 -6.61 1.56 6.04
C ASN A 205 -7.18 0.84 7.28
N LEU A 206 -6.40 0.80 8.35
CA LEU A 206 -6.82 0.23 9.65
C LEU A 206 -7.57 1.23 10.55
N PHE A 207 -7.45 2.54 10.31
CA PHE A 207 -7.99 3.61 11.18
C PHE A 207 -8.63 4.78 10.42
#